data_AF-A0A2D5Y460-F1
#
_entry.id   AF-A0A2D5Y460-F1
#
_cell.length_a   1.000
_cell.length_b   1.000
_cell.length_c   1.000
_cell.angle_alpha   90.00
_cell.angle_beta   90.00
_cell.angle_gamma   90.00
#
_symmetry.space_group_name_H-M   'P 1'
#
loop_
_entity.id
_entity.type
_entity.pdbx_description
1 polymer ?
#
loop_
_entity_poly.entity_id
_entity_poly.type
_entity_poly.pdbx_seq_one_letter_code
_entity_poly.pdbx_strand_id
1 'polypeptide(L)'
;MNIDLLFTEQGEAGLIANENFARKIAGVVFDTASGIFTLEFADMDFMDFNIPVEPEYNKYLDLNTVIHIGSVKDGHIGQAYQVPLMFSDDPYRNEIMKPEQPAHPLAAFQYFMKQCVIGQPAHRDDLEDEDSMGCILGSASPSSLEFAPHLARRHGLEIRPAAQPSINAPGMGLGGGSSAGGSGGGSYSAGGSESSRSGRGDHKK
;
A
#
# COMPACT_ATOMS: atom_id res chain seq x y z
N MET A 1 -17.22 -10.52 14.86
CA MET A 1 -16.60 -9.52 13.97
C MET A 1 -17.51 -9.21 12.79
N ASN A 2 -17.69 -7.94 12.42
CA ASN A 2 -18.33 -7.55 11.15
C ASN A 2 -17.28 -6.95 10.22
N ILE A 3 -17.39 -7.24 8.91
CA ILE A 3 -16.47 -6.75 7.87
C ILE A 3 -17.26 -6.25 6.67
N ASP A 4 -16.90 -5.07 6.18
CA ASP A 4 -17.43 -4.47 4.96
C ASP A 4 -16.33 -4.37 3.91
N LEU A 5 -16.72 -4.59 2.65
CA LEU A 5 -15.91 -4.30 1.49
C LEU A 5 -16.27 -2.91 0.98
N LEU A 6 -15.30 -2.00 0.96
CA LEU A 6 -15.47 -0.62 0.52
C LEU A 6 -14.67 -0.38 -0.77
N PHE A 7 -15.16 0.56 -1.57
CA PHE A 7 -14.56 0.98 -2.83
C PHE A 7 -14.45 2.50 -2.95
N THR A 8 -13.35 2.95 -3.53
CA THR A 8 -13.20 4.34 -3.98
C THR A 8 -13.78 4.53 -5.39
N GLU A 9 -14.00 5.78 -5.80
CA GLU A 9 -14.42 6.09 -7.19
C GLU A 9 -13.39 5.60 -8.22
N GLN A 10 -12.12 5.56 -7.83
CA GLN A 10 -11.01 5.11 -8.66
C GLN A 10 -10.87 3.58 -8.70
N GLY A 11 -11.72 2.85 -7.97
CA GLY A 11 -11.75 1.40 -7.96
C GLY A 11 -10.76 0.74 -7.01
N GLU A 12 -10.16 1.48 -6.08
CA GLU A 12 -9.39 0.87 -4.98
C GLU A 12 -10.35 0.15 -4.03
N ALA A 13 -9.94 -1.02 -3.54
CA ALA A 13 -10.76 -1.84 -2.64
C ALA A 13 -10.15 -1.94 -1.23
N GLY A 14 -11.01 -2.12 -0.23
CA GLY A 14 -10.58 -2.35 1.14
C GLY A 14 -11.60 -3.11 2.00
N LEU A 15 -11.10 -3.92 2.92
CA LEU A 15 -11.86 -4.63 3.93
C LEU A 15 -11.73 -3.92 5.27
N ILE A 16 -12.85 -3.44 5.79
CA ILE A 16 -12.92 -2.67 7.03
C ILE A 16 -13.71 -3.46 8.06
N ALA A 17 -13.08 -3.77 9.18
CA ALA A 17 -13.70 -4.46 10.30
C ALA A 17 -14.14 -3.49 11.41
N ASN A 18 -15.16 -3.84 12.18
CA ASN A 18 -15.59 -3.07 13.35
C ASN A 18 -14.73 -3.30 14.61
N GLU A 19 -13.75 -4.20 14.52
CA GLU A 19 -12.80 -4.53 15.56
C GLU A 19 -11.46 -4.97 14.96
N ASN A 20 -10.41 -5.02 15.78
CA ASN A 20 -9.10 -5.45 15.32
C ASN A 20 -9.08 -6.95 15.01
N PHE A 21 -8.45 -7.32 13.90
CA PHE A 21 -8.08 -8.71 13.64
C PHE A 21 -7.07 -9.17 14.70
N ALA A 22 -7.39 -10.30 15.34
CA ALA A 22 -6.52 -10.90 16.36
C ALA A 22 -5.18 -11.39 15.76
N ARG A 23 -5.20 -11.76 14.47
CA ARG A 23 -4.05 -12.27 13.73
C ARG A 23 -3.81 -11.41 12.50
N LYS A 24 -2.55 -11.31 12.09
CA LYS A 24 -2.19 -10.54 10.90
C LYS A 24 -2.65 -11.29 9.64
N ILE A 25 -3.45 -10.63 8.82
CA ILE A 25 -3.81 -11.11 7.49
C ILE A 25 -2.56 -11.00 6.59
N ALA A 26 -2.24 -12.10 5.92
CA ALA A 26 -1.12 -12.21 4.99
C ALA A 26 -1.56 -11.97 3.54
N GLY A 27 -2.79 -12.34 3.19
CA GLY A 27 -3.35 -12.20 1.84
C GLY A 27 -4.87 -12.34 1.85
N VAL A 28 -5.48 -11.99 0.72
CA VAL A 28 -6.90 -12.20 0.45
C VAL A 28 -7.03 -12.95 -0.86
N VAL A 29 -7.80 -14.02 -0.86
CA VAL A 29 -8.17 -14.78 -2.05
C VAL A 29 -9.61 -14.47 -2.40
N PHE A 30 -9.87 -14.18 -3.67
CA PHE A 30 -11.21 -13.96 -4.21
C PHE A 30 -11.54 -15.04 -5.23
N ASP A 31 -12.66 -15.72 -5.02
CA ASP A 31 -13.28 -16.61 -6.00
C ASP A 31 -14.37 -15.86 -6.75
N THR A 32 -14.08 -15.49 -7.99
CA THR A 32 -15.01 -14.73 -8.84
C THR A 32 -16.27 -15.53 -9.21
N ALA A 33 -16.21 -16.86 -9.17
CA ALA A 33 -17.32 -17.72 -9.55
C ALA A 33 -18.37 -17.79 -8.44
N SER A 34 -17.93 -17.90 -7.19
CA SER A 34 -18.82 -17.92 -6.01
C SER A 34 -19.04 -16.53 -5.39
N GLY A 35 -18.19 -15.55 -5.71
CA GLY A 35 -18.15 -14.24 -5.07
C GLY A 35 -17.59 -14.28 -3.65
N ILE A 36 -16.93 -15.37 -3.25
CA ILE A 36 -16.45 -15.55 -1.87
C ILE A 36 -15.03 -15.00 -1.72
N PHE A 37 -14.85 -14.24 -0.65
CA PHE A 37 -13.55 -13.82 -0.16
C PHE A 37 -13.06 -14.77 0.94
N THR A 38 -11.78 -15.11 0.90
CA THR A 38 -11.08 -15.84 1.94
C THR A 38 -9.92 -15.00 2.44
N LEU A 39 -9.88 -14.75 3.75
CA LEU A 39 -8.71 -14.17 4.42
C LEU A 39 -7.71 -15.26 4.75
N GLU A 40 -6.47 -15.08 4.33
CA GLU A 40 -5.36 -15.95 4.74
C GLU A 40 -4.56 -15.27 5.85
N PHE A 41 -4.42 -15.93 7.01
CA PHE A 41 -3.65 -15.41 8.13
C PHE A 41 -2.19 -15.88 8.09
N ALA A 42 -1.30 -15.09 8.69
CA ALA A 42 0.14 -15.37 8.70
C ALA A 42 0.52 -16.69 9.42
N ASP A 43 -0.38 -17.28 10.18
CA ASP A 43 -0.21 -18.56 10.88
C ASP A 43 -0.85 -19.75 10.15
N MET A 44 -1.15 -19.59 8.86
CA MET A 44 -1.75 -20.60 7.96
C MET A 44 -3.20 -20.97 8.31
N ASP A 45 -3.85 -20.18 9.17
CA ASP A 45 -5.30 -20.23 9.35
C ASP A 45 -6.00 -19.42 8.26
N PHE A 46 -7.30 -19.64 8.08
CA PHE A 46 -8.10 -18.88 7.12
C PHE A 46 -9.50 -18.58 7.63
N MET A 47 -10.16 -17.62 6.99
CA MET A 47 -11.54 -17.25 7.28
C MET A 47 -12.27 -16.95 5.98
N ASP A 48 -13.34 -17.70 5.71
CA ASP A 48 -14.23 -17.43 4.60
C ASP A 48 -15.30 -16.42 4.99
N PHE A 49 -15.62 -15.54 4.05
CA PHE A 49 -16.69 -14.57 4.20
C PHE A 49 -18.04 -15.22 3.93
N ASN A 50 -19.04 -14.83 4.71
CA ASN A 50 -20.37 -15.44 4.67
C ASN A 50 -21.38 -14.64 3.82
N ILE A 51 -20.95 -13.51 3.25
CA ILE A 51 -21.75 -12.71 2.33
C ILE A 51 -20.98 -12.65 0.99
N PRO A 52 -21.54 -13.22 -0.10
CA PRO A 52 -20.93 -13.14 -1.41
C PRO A 52 -20.86 -11.70 -1.92
N VAL A 53 -19.77 -11.38 -2.61
CA VAL A 53 -19.60 -10.13 -3.32
C VAL A 53 -20.55 -10.07 -4.51
N GLU A 54 -21.31 -8.99 -4.62
CA GLU A 54 -22.17 -8.82 -5.79
C GLU A 54 -21.35 -8.69 -7.09
N PRO A 55 -21.78 -9.33 -8.19
CA PRO A 55 -21.02 -9.35 -9.46
C PRO A 55 -20.70 -7.97 -10.04
N GLU A 56 -21.51 -6.96 -9.73
CA GLU A 56 -21.28 -5.59 -10.17
C GLU A 56 -19.99 -4.97 -9.61
N TYR A 57 -19.47 -5.52 -8.51
CA TYR A 57 -18.23 -5.09 -7.89
C TYR A 57 -16.97 -5.76 -8.46
N ASN A 58 -17.11 -6.85 -9.22
CA ASN A 58 -15.98 -7.58 -9.78
C ASN A 58 -15.09 -6.68 -10.64
N LYS A 59 -15.70 -5.76 -11.41
CA LYS A 59 -14.97 -4.78 -12.24
C LYS A 59 -14.02 -3.87 -11.45
N TYR A 60 -14.31 -3.59 -10.18
CA TYR A 60 -13.44 -2.79 -9.32
C TYR A 60 -12.31 -3.68 -8.79
N LEU A 61 -12.63 -4.88 -8.33
CA LEU A 61 -11.64 -5.86 -7.87
C LEU A 61 -10.66 -6.28 -8.97
N ASP A 62 -11.10 -6.28 -10.23
CA ASP A 62 -10.31 -6.71 -11.39
C ASP A 62 -9.05 -5.89 -11.69
N LEU A 63 -8.89 -4.73 -11.06
CA LEU A 63 -7.70 -3.90 -11.22
C LEU A 63 -6.82 -3.85 -9.97
N ASN A 64 -7.27 -4.47 -8.87
CA ASN A 64 -6.56 -4.46 -7.60
C ASN A 64 -5.56 -5.62 -7.54
N THR A 65 -4.29 -5.30 -7.23
CA THR A 65 -3.23 -6.26 -6.90
C THR A 65 -3.02 -6.37 -5.39
N VAL A 66 -3.53 -5.38 -4.67
CA VAL A 66 -3.52 -5.28 -3.22
C VAL A 66 -4.90 -4.81 -2.76
N ILE A 67 -5.25 -5.13 -1.52
CA ILE A 67 -6.46 -4.67 -0.86
C ILE A 67 -6.11 -4.00 0.46
N HIS A 68 -6.77 -2.89 0.77
CA HIS A 68 -6.63 -2.24 2.07
C HIS A 68 -7.26 -3.11 3.15
N ILE A 69 -6.56 -3.27 4.27
CA ILE A 69 -7.07 -3.92 5.47
C ILE A 69 -7.06 -2.90 6.58
N GLY A 70 -8.21 -2.73 7.24
CA GLY A 70 -8.27 -1.91 8.42
C GLY A 70 -9.36 -2.29 9.39
N SER A 71 -9.30 -1.66 10.55
CA SER A 71 -10.33 -1.75 11.57
C SER A 71 -10.71 -0.36 12.02
N VAL A 72 -12.01 -0.14 12.21
CA VAL A 72 -12.58 1.10 12.73
C VAL A 72 -13.44 0.76 13.94
N LYS A 73 -13.13 1.37 15.07
CA LYS A 73 -13.93 1.26 16.29
C LYS A 73 -14.04 2.60 16.97
N ASP A 74 -15.25 3.00 17.32
CA ASP A 74 -15.55 4.27 18.01
C ASP A 74 -14.92 5.49 17.29
N GLY A 75 -15.00 5.52 15.95
CA GLY A 75 -14.43 6.59 15.12
C GLY A 75 -12.90 6.55 14.95
N HIS A 76 -12.23 5.54 15.50
CA HIS A 76 -10.77 5.41 15.44
C HIS A 76 -10.33 4.24 14.56
N ILE A 77 -9.30 4.48 13.76
CA ILE A 77 -8.62 3.45 12.98
C ILE A 77 -7.64 2.71 13.89
N GLY A 78 -7.90 1.43 14.15
CA GLY A 78 -7.10 0.58 15.04
C GLY A 78 -6.02 -0.21 14.32
N GLN A 79 -6.26 -0.55 13.05
CA GLN A 79 -5.34 -1.24 12.15
C GLN A 79 -5.48 -0.63 10.75
N ALA A 80 -4.36 -0.56 10.04
CA ALA A 80 -4.30 -0.07 8.67
C ALA A 80 -3.04 -0.61 7.99
N TYR A 81 -3.22 -1.41 6.94
CA TYR A 81 -2.16 -1.92 6.08
C TYR A 81 -2.76 -2.41 4.76
N GLN A 82 -1.92 -2.94 3.87
CA GLN A 82 -2.37 -3.60 2.64
C GLN A 82 -1.80 -5.00 2.56
N VAL A 83 -2.54 -5.88 1.90
CA VAL A 83 -2.15 -7.26 1.62
C VAL A 83 -2.41 -7.58 0.15
N PRO A 84 -1.72 -8.57 -0.43
CA PRO A 84 -2.02 -9.03 -1.78
C PRO A 84 -3.47 -9.48 -1.91
N LEU A 85 -4.08 -9.12 -3.04
CA LEU A 85 -5.35 -9.68 -3.50
C LEU A 85 -5.03 -10.69 -4.61
N MET A 86 -5.48 -11.93 -4.43
CA MET A 86 -5.27 -13.03 -5.36
C MET A 86 -6.60 -13.55 -5.88
N PHE A 87 -6.61 -13.99 -7.13
CA PHE A 87 -7.79 -14.56 -7.78
C PHE A 87 -7.63 -16.08 -7.85
N SER A 88 -8.59 -16.84 -7.34
CA SER A 88 -8.51 -18.31 -7.31
C SER A 88 -8.69 -18.93 -8.69
N ASP A 89 -9.41 -18.25 -9.57
CA ASP A 89 -9.74 -18.65 -10.94
C ASP A 89 -8.67 -18.26 -11.97
N ASP A 90 -7.77 -17.32 -11.64
CA ASP A 90 -6.70 -16.86 -12.54
C ASP A 90 -5.32 -16.83 -11.87
N PRO A 91 -4.59 -17.97 -11.85
CA PRO A 91 -3.24 -18.02 -11.30
C PRO A 91 -2.22 -17.21 -12.12
N TYR A 92 -2.45 -17.02 -13.42
CA TYR A 92 -1.53 -16.28 -14.28
C TYR A 92 -1.57 -14.77 -14.00
N ARG A 93 -2.76 -14.24 -13.70
CA ARG A 93 -2.92 -12.86 -13.24
C ARG A 93 -2.09 -12.57 -12.00
N ASN A 94 -2.06 -13.51 -11.05
CA ASN A 94 -1.27 -13.37 -9.82
C ASN A 94 0.25 -13.39 -10.08
N GLU A 95 0.72 -14.05 -11.15
CA GLU A 95 2.14 -14.07 -11.53
C GLU A 95 2.59 -12.78 -12.26
N ILE A 96 1.70 -12.22 -13.09
CA ILE A 96 1.99 -11.02 -13.90
C ILE A 96 1.90 -9.76 -13.03
N MET A 97 0.91 -9.70 -12.14
CA MET A 97 0.65 -8.57 -11.28
C MET A 97 1.33 -8.75 -9.92
N LYS A 98 2.57 -8.28 -9.81
CA LYS A 98 3.26 -8.29 -8.51
C LYS A 98 2.65 -7.22 -7.59
N PRO A 99 2.21 -7.59 -6.37
CA PRO A 99 1.71 -6.62 -5.41
C PRO A 99 2.84 -5.67 -5.02
N GLU A 100 2.66 -4.38 -5.27
CA GLU A 100 3.58 -3.34 -4.82
C GLU A 100 3.04 -2.77 -3.52
N GLN A 101 3.82 -2.89 -2.43
CA GLN A 101 3.46 -2.20 -1.20
C GLN A 101 3.85 -0.73 -1.30
N PRO A 102 2.94 0.20 -0.96
CA PRO A 102 3.24 1.62 -0.97
C PRO A 102 4.30 1.93 0.09
N ALA A 103 5.14 2.91 -0.20
CA ALA A 103 6.12 3.42 0.76
C ALA A 103 5.47 3.97 2.05
N HIS A 104 4.22 4.42 1.95
CA HIS A 104 3.47 5.08 3.03
C HIS A 104 2.08 4.43 3.21
N PRO A 105 2.01 3.22 3.78
CA PRO A 105 0.76 2.45 3.87
C PRO A 105 -0.31 3.11 4.74
N LEU A 106 0.06 3.85 5.79
CA LEU A 106 -0.92 4.55 6.62
C LEU A 106 -1.46 5.78 5.90
N ALA A 107 -0.61 6.52 5.18
CA ALA A 107 -1.06 7.64 4.37
C ALA A 107 -1.99 7.18 3.23
N ALA A 108 -1.63 6.08 2.56
CA ALA A 108 -2.47 5.46 1.54
C ALA A 108 -3.82 5.01 2.10
N PHE A 109 -3.84 4.35 3.26
CA PHE A 109 -5.09 3.95 3.92
C PHE A 109 -5.95 5.14 4.33
N GLN A 110 -5.35 6.23 4.83
CA GLN A 110 -6.10 7.44 5.16
C GLN A 110 -6.74 8.07 3.93
N TYR A 111 -6.02 8.08 2.80
CA TYR A 111 -6.56 8.55 1.52
C TYR A 111 -7.72 7.65 1.06
N PHE A 112 -7.51 6.33 1.06
CA PHE A 112 -8.53 5.34 0.73
C PHE A 112 -9.84 5.58 1.50
N MET A 113 -9.78 5.67 2.83
CA MET A 113 -10.98 5.91 3.66
C MET A 113 -11.71 7.19 3.26
N LYS A 114 -10.98 8.27 2.96
CA LYS A 114 -11.58 9.55 2.56
C LYS A 114 -12.21 9.53 1.16
N GLN A 115 -11.83 8.59 0.31
CA GLN A 115 -12.34 8.47 -1.06
C GLN A 115 -13.37 7.35 -1.22
N CYS A 116 -13.67 6.59 -0.16
CA CYS A 116 -14.69 5.55 -0.20
C CYS A 116 -16.07 6.16 -0.48
N VAL A 117 -16.75 5.63 -1.50
CA VAL A 117 -18.08 6.10 -1.94
C VAL A 117 -19.10 4.99 -2.03
N ILE A 118 -18.65 3.74 -2.12
CA ILE A 118 -19.50 2.55 -2.24
C ILE A 118 -18.99 1.50 -1.26
N GLY A 119 -19.88 0.64 -0.78
CA GLY A 119 -19.50 -0.52 -0.01
C GLY A 119 -20.64 -1.51 0.16
N GLN A 120 -20.27 -2.74 0.51
CA GLN A 120 -21.21 -3.82 0.82
C GLN A 120 -20.76 -4.57 2.08
N PRO A 121 -21.70 -5.14 2.85
CA PRO A 121 -21.39 -6.17 3.82
C PRO A 121 -20.64 -7.34 3.17
N ALA A 122 -19.57 -7.80 3.80
CA ALA A 122 -18.79 -8.95 3.33
C ALA A 122 -18.77 -10.08 4.39
N HIS A 123 -18.80 -9.72 5.66
CA HIS A 123 -18.95 -10.68 6.74
C HIS A 123 -19.77 -10.11 7.91
N ARG A 124 -20.63 -10.94 8.49
CA ARG A 124 -21.38 -10.64 9.73
C ARG A 124 -21.28 -11.83 10.68
N ASP A 125 -21.00 -11.56 11.94
CA ASP A 125 -20.86 -12.60 12.97
C ASP A 125 -22.21 -13.26 13.26
N ASP A 126 -23.26 -12.44 13.32
CA ASP A 126 -24.65 -12.85 13.50
C ASP A 126 -25.49 -12.31 12.33
N LEU A 127 -26.01 -13.21 11.51
CA LEU A 127 -26.86 -12.86 10.36
C LEU A 127 -28.31 -12.59 10.77
N GLU A 128 -28.71 -12.95 11.98
CA GLU A 128 -30.06 -12.74 12.52
C GLU A 128 -30.20 -11.37 13.20
N ASP A 129 -29.09 -10.70 13.51
CA ASP A 129 -29.06 -9.38 14.14
C ASP A 129 -29.19 -8.26 13.09
N GLU A 130 -30.43 -7.86 12.80
CA GLU A 130 -30.78 -6.78 11.87
C GLU A 130 -30.11 -5.44 12.21
N ASP A 131 -29.84 -5.16 13.49
CA ASP A 131 -29.19 -3.90 13.91
C ASP A 131 -27.71 -3.85 13.48
N SER A 132 -27.08 -5.02 13.30
CA SER A 132 -25.68 -5.15 12.89
C SER A 132 -25.48 -5.26 11.37
N MET A 133 -26.58 -5.32 10.61
CA MET A 133 -26.57 -5.47 9.14
C MET A 133 -26.20 -4.18 8.40
N GLY A 134 -26.24 -3.03 9.07
CA GLY A 134 -25.80 -1.75 8.52
C GLY A 134 -24.30 -1.69 8.19
N CYS A 135 -23.88 -0.62 7.53
CA CYS A 135 -22.47 -0.33 7.28
C CYS A 135 -21.71 -0.12 8.61
N ILE A 136 -20.50 -0.67 8.73
CA ILE A 136 -19.64 -0.62 9.92
C ILE A 136 -19.26 0.81 10.30
N LEU A 137 -19.18 1.70 9.31
CA LEU A 137 -18.93 3.12 9.56
C LEU A 137 -20.15 3.80 10.18
N GLY A 138 -21.33 3.20 10.13
CA GLY A 138 -22.57 3.74 10.68
C GLY A 138 -22.83 5.16 10.18
N SER A 139 -22.96 6.10 11.11
CA SER A 139 -23.09 7.54 10.81
C SER A 139 -21.76 8.30 10.82
N ALA A 140 -20.63 7.62 11.07
CA ALA A 140 -19.33 8.27 11.09
C ALA A 140 -18.94 8.68 9.67
N SER A 141 -18.57 9.94 9.50
CA SER A 141 -18.00 10.37 8.23
C SER A 141 -16.62 9.72 8.07
N PRO A 142 -16.29 9.14 6.90
CA PRO A 142 -14.93 8.64 6.66
C PRO A 142 -13.86 9.73 6.85
N SER A 143 -14.21 10.99 6.64
CA SER A 143 -13.33 12.15 6.85
C SER A 143 -13.06 12.48 8.32
N SER A 144 -13.92 12.05 9.25
CA SER A 144 -13.75 12.29 10.69
C SER A 144 -12.99 11.18 11.41
N LEU A 145 -12.55 10.14 10.68
CA LEU A 145 -11.82 9.03 11.29
C LEU A 145 -10.39 9.45 11.65
N GLU A 146 -9.99 9.11 12.88
CA GLU A 146 -8.65 9.41 13.39
C GLU A 146 -7.87 8.12 13.63
N PHE A 147 -6.55 8.14 13.39
CA PHE A 147 -5.71 7.01 13.77
C PHE A 147 -5.62 6.87 15.28
N ALA A 148 -5.69 5.63 15.78
CA ALA A 148 -5.35 5.34 17.17
C ALA A 148 -3.93 5.86 17.49
N PRO A 149 -3.62 6.26 18.74
CA PRO A 149 -2.40 7.01 19.06
C PRO A 149 -1.09 6.36 18.61
N HIS A 150 -1.03 5.03 18.56
CA HIS A 150 0.15 4.30 18.09
C HIS A 150 0.33 4.36 16.57
N LEU A 151 -0.77 4.28 15.81
CA LEU A 151 -0.77 4.48 14.36
C LEU A 151 -0.53 5.95 13.99
N ALA A 152 -1.11 6.90 14.74
CA ALA A 152 -0.90 8.33 14.50
C ALA A 152 0.58 8.73 14.57
N ARG A 153 1.33 8.18 15.55
CA ARG A 153 2.78 8.39 15.64
C ARG A 153 3.52 7.84 14.42
N ARG A 154 3.15 6.64 13.95
CA ARG A 154 3.78 6.01 12.78
C ARG A 154 3.43 6.75 11.48
N HIS A 155 2.17 7.14 11.33
CA HIS A 155 1.71 7.98 10.22
C HIS A 155 2.47 9.30 10.16
N GLY A 156 2.68 9.96 11.30
CA GLY A 156 3.49 11.18 11.40
C GLY A 156 4.95 11.00 10.96
N LEU A 157 5.50 9.79 11.01
CA LEU A 157 6.82 9.48 10.46
C LEU A 157 6.79 9.21 8.95
N GLU A 158 5.69 8.66 8.43
CA GLU A 158 5.52 8.43 6.99
C GLU A 158 5.36 9.73 6.21
N ILE A 159 4.57 10.68 6.74
CA ILE A 159 4.30 11.97 6.07
C ILE A 159 5.35 13.04 6.35
N ARG A 160 6.39 12.71 7.11
CA ARG A 160 7.45 13.68 7.45
C ARG A 160 8.20 14.04 6.17
N PRO A 161 8.29 15.33 5.80
CA PRO A 161 9.12 15.74 4.68
C PRO A 161 10.54 15.24 4.91
N ALA A 162 11.10 14.52 3.94
CA ALA A 162 12.51 14.16 3.97
C ALA A 162 13.30 15.45 4.18
N ALA A 163 14.02 15.55 5.29
CA ALA A 163 14.90 16.69 5.53
C ALA A 163 15.85 16.75 4.33
N GLN A 164 15.73 17.79 3.50
CA GLN A 164 16.68 18.03 2.42
C GLN A 164 18.09 17.96 3.03
N PRO A 165 19.06 17.27 2.41
CA PRO A 165 20.43 17.36 2.85
C PRO A 165 20.81 18.84 2.78
N SER A 166 20.89 19.51 3.93
CA SER A 166 21.30 20.90 3.96
C SER A 166 22.75 20.91 3.51
N ILE A 167 23.01 21.45 2.31
CA ILE A 167 24.36 21.76 1.82
C ILE A 167 25.05 22.82 2.71
N ASN A 168 24.36 23.32 3.75
CA ASN A 168 24.91 24.23 4.74
C ASN A 168 25.16 23.52 6.07
N ALA A 169 26.14 22.60 6.09
CA ALA A 169 26.89 22.41 7.32
C ALA A 169 27.61 23.74 7.63
N PRO A 170 27.41 24.36 8.82
CA PRO A 170 28.18 25.53 9.20
C PRO A 170 29.62 25.08 9.46
N GLY A 171 30.47 25.22 8.44
CA GLY A 171 31.91 25.16 8.62
C GLY A 171 32.32 26.28 9.57
N MET A 172 32.72 25.93 10.79
CA MET A 172 33.62 26.78 11.56
C MET A 172 34.93 26.90 10.77
N GLY A 173 35.09 28.03 10.09
CA GLY A 173 36.30 28.37 9.35
C GLY A 173 36.50 29.87 9.36
N LEU A 174 37.39 30.32 10.25
CA LEU A 174 37.88 31.69 10.35
C LEU A 174 38.60 32.15 9.07
N GLY A 175 38.47 33.45 8.75
CA GLY A 175 39.34 34.21 7.84
C GLY A 175 38.88 34.14 6.39
N GLY A 176 38.67 35.23 5.66
CA GLY A 176 39.31 36.54 5.70
C GLY A 176 39.90 36.78 4.31
N GLY A 177 39.43 37.81 3.61
CA GLY A 177 40.14 38.39 2.47
C GLY A 177 39.58 38.11 1.07
N SER A 178 38.92 39.13 0.54
CA SER A 178 39.28 39.80 -0.72
C SER A 178 39.20 39.07 -2.08
N SER A 179 38.43 39.74 -2.95
CA SER A 179 38.77 40.16 -4.32
C SER A 179 38.61 39.21 -5.52
N ALA A 180 37.97 39.80 -6.54
CA ALA A 180 38.17 39.66 -7.98
C ALA A 180 38.02 38.25 -8.59
N GLY A 181 37.08 38.01 -9.50
CA GLY A 181 37.13 38.56 -10.85
C GLY A 181 37.95 37.63 -11.74
N GLY A 182 37.34 36.94 -12.70
CA GLY A 182 38.10 36.03 -13.57
C GLY A 182 37.27 35.20 -14.54
N SER A 183 37.11 35.73 -15.74
CA SER A 183 36.74 35.03 -16.97
C SER A 183 37.81 34.02 -17.40
N GLY A 184 37.39 32.91 -18.03
CA GLY A 184 38.24 32.00 -18.81
C GLY A 184 37.61 30.60 -18.85
N GLY A 185 37.10 30.05 -19.96
CA GLY A 185 37.60 30.15 -21.33
C GLY A 185 38.79 29.20 -21.49
N GLY A 186 38.55 27.95 -21.92
CA GLY A 186 39.64 26.98 -22.10
C GLY A 186 39.18 25.63 -22.64
N SER A 187 39.16 25.51 -23.97
CA SER A 187 39.09 24.27 -24.74
C SER A 187 40.49 23.69 -25.00
N TYR A 188 40.64 22.37 -24.95
CA TYR A 188 41.56 21.53 -25.72
C TYR A 188 40.97 20.10 -25.67
N SER A 189 40.60 19.40 -26.76
CA SER A 189 41.31 18.93 -27.96
C SER A 189 42.22 17.71 -27.75
N ALA A 190 41.72 16.57 -28.28
CA ALA A 190 42.36 15.56 -29.14
C ALA A 190 43.61 14.76 -28.70
N GLY A 191 43.47 13.43 -28.90
CA GLY A 191 44.51 12.39 -29.06
C GLY A 191 43.86 11.03 -28.73
N GLY A 192 43.51 10.13 -29.66
CA GLY A 192 44.39 9.43 -30.62
C GLY A 192 45.31 8.47 -29.84
N SER A 193 45.39 7.16 -30.02
CA SER A 193 45.11 6.25 -31.14
C SER A 193 45.19 4.77 -30.68
N GLU A 194 44.61 3.87 -31.48
CA GLU A 194 45.10 2.52 -31.89
C GLU A 194 45.66 1.51 -30.84
N SER A 195 45.02 0.35 -30.65
CA SER A 195 45.14 -0.91 -31.44
C SER A 195 46.27 -1.86 -30.96
N SER A 196 45.90 -3.09 -30.56
CA SER A 196 46.61 -4.37 -30.74
C SER A 196 45.99 -5.43 -29.80
N ARG A 197 45.27 -6.43 -30.30
CA ARG A 197 45.69 -7.74 -30.83
C ARG A 197 46.04 -8.81 -29.78
N SER A 198 45.27 -9.90 -29.89
CA SER A 198 45.62 -11.33 -29.75
C SER A 198 46.04 -11.92 -28.40
N GLY A 199 45.30 -12.95 -27.99
CA GLY A 199 45.72 -13.91 -26.97
C GLY A 199 44.83 -15.16 -26.99
N ARG A 200 45.07 -16.03 -27.98
CA ARG A 200 44.47 -17.36 -28.15
C ARG A 200 45.19 -18.33 -27.19
N GLY A 201 44.44 -19.16 -26.46
CA GLY A 201 45.01 -20.18 -25.57
C GLY A 201 44.04 -21.31 -25.29
N ASP A 202 44.07 -22.33 -26.15
CA ASP A 202 43.59 -23.69 -25.89
C ASP A 202 44.28 -24.29 -24.66
N HIS A 203 43.56 -25.07 -23.85
CA HIS A 203 44.08 -26.35 -23.37
C HIS A 203 42.95 -27.31 -22.95
N LYS A 204 42.84 -28.40 -23.73
CA LYS A 204 42.21 -29.67 -23.35
C LYS A 204 42.99 -30.34 -22.22
N LYS A 205 42.27 -30.96 -21.28
CA LYS A 205 42.27 -32.42 -21.04
C LYS A 205 41.01 -32.83 -20.31
#